data_AF-A0A086MFQ6-F1
#
_entry.id   AF-A0A086MFQ6-F1
#
_cell.length_a   1.000
_cell.length_b   1.000
_cell.length_c   1.000
_cell.angle_alpha   90.00
_cell.angle_beta   90.00
_cell.angle_gamma   90.00
#
_symmetry.space_group_name_H-M   'P 1'
#
loop_
_entity.id
_entity.type
_entity.pdbx_description
1 polymer ?
#
loop_
_entity_poly.entity_id
_entity_poly.type
_entity_poly.pdbx_seq_one_letter_code
_entity_poly.pdbx_strand_id
1 'polypeptide(L)'
;MDDELREFLRHSLRSVWNIELLLWLYRHTSRGWHAADLVQEMRASDMVVGQGITSLQQAGLIQGEASGTYRYSPASPELDRLVQQLERVYRERPSVVTRALFAPSNDKLATFADAFRLKKD
;
A
#
# COMPACT_ATOMS: atom_id res chain seq x y z
N MET A 1 11.01 6.75 12.86
CA MET A 1 9.67 6.79 12.27
C MET A 1 8.74 7.43 13.27
N ASP A 2 8.15 8.55 12.90
CA ASP A 2 7.21 9.32 13.71
C ASP A 2 5.83 8.65 13.78
N ASP A 3 4.93 9.23 14.58
CA ASP A 3 3.62 8.67 14.85
C ASP A 3 2.66 8.83 13.67
N GLU A 4 2.81 9.88 12.88
CA GLU A 4 2.01 10.13 11.69
C GLU A 4 2.25 9.08 10.60
N LEU A 5 3.53 8.77 10.30
CA LEU A 5 3.85 7.69 9.37
C LEU A 5 3.40 6.32 9.90
N ARG A 6 3.46 6.09 11.22
CA ARG A 6 2.92 4.85 11.83
C ARG A 6 1.42 4.75 11.62
N GLU A 7 0.68 5.84 11.80
CA GLU A 7 -0.77 5.86 11.64
C GLU A 7 -1.18 5.69 10.18
N PHE A 8 -0.47 6.36 9.27
CA PHE A 8 -0.62 6.15 7.84
C PHE A 8 -0.43 4.68 7.43
N LEU A 9 0.64 4.05 7.91
CA LEU A 9 0.88 2.62 7.67
C LEU A 9 -0.30 1.77 8.15
N ARG A 10 -0.76 1.96 9.39
CA ARG A 10 -1.87 1.17 9.96
C ARG A 10 -3.17 1.31 9.18
N HIS A 11 -3.50 2.53 8.73
CA HIS A 11 -4.78 2.79 8.08
C HIS A 11 -4.78 2.50 6.59
N SER A 12 -3.72 2.89 5.88
CA SER A 12 -3.67 2.87 4.42
C SER A 12 -2.93 1.64 3.86
N LEU A 13 -1.96 1.07 4.60
CA LEU A 13 -1.08 0.02 4.10
C LEU A 13 -1.03 -1.17 5.06
N ARG A 14 -1.93 -2.14 4.85
CA ARG A 14 -2.14 -3.29 5.76
C ARG A 14 -1.26 -4.51 5.49
N SER A 15 -0.36 -4.44 4.53
CA SER A 15 0.53 -5.56 4.19
C SER A 15 1.87 -5.05 3.66
N VAL A 16 2.92 -5.87 3.81
CA VAL A 16 4.21 -5.61 3.17
C VAL A 16 4.02 -5.52 1.66
N TRP A 17 3.13 -6.33 1.09
CA TRP A 17 2.85 -6.30 -0.35
C TRP A 17 2.25 -4.97 -0.83
N ASN A 18 1.36 -4.35 -0.05
CA ASN A 18 0.82 -3.04 -0.40
C ASN A 18 1.92 -1.97 -0.41
N ILE A 19 2.87 -2.06 0.53
CA ILE A 19 4.02 -1.16 0.58
C ILE A 19 4.90 -1.36 -0.66
N GLU A 20 5.24 -2.60 -0.99
CA GLU A 20 6.08 -2.90 -2.16
C GLU A 20 5.42 -2.44 -3.47
N LEU A 21 4.13 -2.70 -3.66
CA LEU A 21 3.38 -2.23 -4.83
C LEU A 21 3.33 -0.71 -4.92
N LEU A 22 3.03 -0.04 -3.81
CA LEU A 22 3.01 1.42 -3.77
C LEU A 22 4.37 2.00 -4.11
N LEU A 23 5.44 1.51 -3.48
CA LEU A 23 6.78 2.01 -3.70
C LEU A 23 7.32 1.64 -5.09
N TRP A 24 6.86 0.53 -5.68
CA TRP A 24 7.13 0.20 -7.07
C TRP A 24 6.53 1.26 -8.01
N LEU A 25 5.24 1.58 -7.86
CA LEU A 25 4.56 2.59 -8.66
C LEU A 25 5.15 4.00 -8.44
N TYR A 26 5.48 4.34 -7.18
CA TYR A 26 6.14 5.59 -6.82
C TYR A 26 7.48 5.78 -7.53
N ARG A 27 8.27 4.71 -7.70
CA ARG A 27 9.56 4.75 -8.43
C ARG A 27 9.40 4.76 -9.95
N HIS A 28 8.22 4.40 -10.47
CA HIS A 28 7.96 4.26 -11.91
C HIS A 28 6.79 5.13 -12.38
N THR A 29 6.86 6.42 -12.08
CA THR A 29 5.80 7.42 -12.38
C THR A 29 5.76 7.88 -13.84
N SER A 30 6.75 7.51 -14.66
CA SER A 30 6.82 7.94 -16.06
C SER A 30 5.70 7.37 -16.95
N ARG A 31 5.02 6.31 -16.51
CA ARG A 31 3.88 5.69 -17.19
C ARG A 31 2.91 5.04 -16.22
N GLY A 32 1.69 4.80 -16.67
CA GLY A 32 0.76 3.87 -16.01
C GLY A 32 1.12 2.41 -16.31
N TRP A 33 0.65 1.50 -15.46
CA TRP A 33 0.94 0.06 -15.51
C TRP A 33 -0.34 -0.77 -15.54
N HIS A 34 -0.43 -1.78 -16.41
CA HIS A 34 -1.53 -2.75 -16.32
C HIS A 34 -1.29 -3.70 -15.16
N ALA A 35 -2.37 -4.29 -14.63
CA ALA A 35 -2.26 -5.29 -13.58
C ALA A 35 -1.39 -6.49 -14.01
N ALA A 36 -1.51 -6.95 -15.26
CA ALA A 36 -0.71 -8.04 -15.80
C ALA A 36 0.80 -7.72 -15.82
N ASP A 37 1.17 -6.48 -16.15
CA ASP A 37 2.57 -6.04 -16.13
C ASP A 37 3.11 -6.07 -14.69
N LEU A 38 2.31 -5.62 -13.72
CA LEU A 38 2.68 -5.63 -12.29
C LEU A 38 2.84 -7.06 -11.75
N VAL A 39 1.96 -7.98 -12.14
CA VAL A 39 2.05 -9.42 -11.81
C VAL A 39 3.39 -9.99 -12.29
N GLN A 40 3.77 -9.70 -13.54
CA GLN A 40 5.01 -10.17 -14.13
C GLN A 40 6.25 -9.54 -13.47
N GLU A 41 6.30 -8.20 -13.38
CA GLU A 41 7.46 -7.47 -12.87
C GLU A 41 7.74 -7.77 -11.39
N MET A 42 6.68 -7.84 -10.60
CA MET A 42 6.78 -8.07 -9.15
C MET A 42 6.78 -9.56 -8.79
N ARG A 43 6.66 -10.46 -9.78
CA ARG A 43 6.57 -11.92 -9.60
C ARG A 43 5.52 -12.31 -8.55
N ALA A 44 4.39 -11.63 -8.61
CA ALA A 44 3.26 -11.82 -7.69
C ALA A 44 2.14 -12.61 -8.38
N SER A 45 1.07 -12.94 -7.66
CA SER A 45 -0.13 -13.51 -8.26
C SER A 45 -1.15 -12.42 -8.62
N ASP A 46 -2.04 -12.69 -9.57
CA ASP A 46 -3.14 -11.79 -9.93
C ASP A 46 -3.99 -11.38 -8.72
N MET A 47 -4.26 -12.33 -7.82
CA MET A 47 -5.00 -12.07 -6.59
C MET A 47 -4.31 -11.03 -5.71
N VAL A 48 -3.00 -11.16 -5.50
CA VAL A 48 -2.23 -10.24 -4.66
C VAL A 48 -2.19 -8.85 -5.29
N VAL A 49 -1.91 -8.77 -6.59
CA VAL A 49 -1.85 -7.49 -7.30
C VAL A 49 -3.21 -6.81 -7.35
N GLY A 50 -4.27 -7.54 -7.67
CA GLY A 50 -5.63 -6.99 -7.72
C GLY A 50 -6.11 -6.47 -6.36
N GLN A 51 -5.85 -7.21 -5.27
CA GLN A 51 -6.15 -6.74 -3.91
C GLN A 51 -5.33 -5.51 -3.51
N GLY A 52 -4.04 -5.51 -3.87
CA GLY A 52 -3.15 -4.37 -3.64
C GLY A 52 -3.63 -3.12 -4.37
N ILE A 53 -3.92 -3.21 -5.66
CA ILE A 53 -4.46 -2.11 -6.48
C ILE A 53 -5.74 -1.56 -5.85
N THR A 54 -6.70 -2.44 -5.53
CA THR A 54 -7.98 -2.04 -4.93
C THR A 54 -7.76 -1.29 -3.62
N SER A 55 -6.89 -1.81 -2.75
CA SER A 55 -6.58 -1.19 -1.46
C SER A 55 -5.93 0.18 -1.61
N LEU A 56 -4.96 0.30 -2.52
CA LEU A 56 -4.23 1.55 -2.76
C LEU A 56 -5.11 2.62 -3.43
N GLN A 57 -6.05 2.22 -4.29
CA GLN A 57 -7.05 3.14 -4.86
C GLN A 57 -8.00 3.65 -3.77
N GLN A 58 -8.51 2.76 -2.91
CA GLN A 58 -9.37 3.14 -1.79
C GLN A 58 -8.67 4.07 -0.80
N ALA A 59 -7.36 3.88 -0.60
CA ALA A 59 -6.52 4.76 0.21
C ALA A 59 -6.16 6.08 -0.49
N GLY A 60 -6.57 6.29 -1.75
CA GLY A 60 -6.26 7.49 -2.51
C GLY A 60 -4.79 7.65 -2.87
N LEU A 61 -4.03 6.56 -2.97
CA LEU A 61 -2.58 6.59 -3.24
C LEU A 61 -2.23 6.39 -4.72
N ILE A 62 -3.12 5.71 -5.45
CA ILE A 62 -2.97 5.45 -6.88
C ILE A 62 -4.27 5.77 -7.61
N GLN A 63 -4.17 6.07 -8.90
CA GLN A 63 -5.30 6.33 -9.76
C GLN A 63 -5.31 5.36 -10.94
N GLY A 64 -6.52 4.91 -11.31
CA GLY A 64 -6.75 4.18 -12.56
C GLY A 64 -7.05 5.15 -13.69
N GLU A 65 -6.56 4.84 -14.89
CA GLU A 65 -6.74 5.64 -16.11
C GLU A 65 -7.73 4.95 -17.05
N ALA A 66 -8.28 5.69 -18.02
CA ALA A 66 -9.24 5.15 -18.99
C ALA A 66 -8.66 4.01 -19.85
N SER A 67 -7.33 3.97 -19.99
CA SER A 67 -6.56 2.90 -20.64
C SER A 67 -6.51 1.59 -19.86
N GLY A 68 -7.03 1.52 -18.63
CA GLY A 68 -6.91 0.34 -17.76
C GLY A 68 -5.56 0.22 -17.06
N THR A 69 -4.77 1.29 -17.07
CA THR A 69 -3.49 1.42 -16.38
C THR A 69 -3.66 2.06 -15.01
N TYR A 70 -2.73 1.77 -14.10
CA TYR A 70 -2.66 2.34 -12.76
C TYR A 70 -1.34 3.08 -12.57
N ARG A 71 -1.39 4.24 -11.92
CA ARG A 71 -0.19 5.03 -11.59
C ARG A 71 -0.23 5.57 -10.19
N TYR A 72 0.95 5.84 -9.63
CA TYR A 72 1.07 6.63 -8.42
C TYR A 72 0.48 8.03 -8.63
N SER A 73 -0.50 8.40 -7.80
CA SER A 73 -1.22 9.67 -7.90
C SER A 73 -1.94 9.93 -6.58
N PRO A 74 -1.21 10.36 -5.53
CA PRO A 74 -1.79 10.59 -4.21
C PRO A 74 -2.86 11.68 -4.26
N ALA A 75 -3.95 11.47 -3.53
CA ALA A 75 -5.10 12.37 -3.51
C ALA A 75 -4.84 13.70 -2.76
N SER A 76 -3.75 13.80 -2.01
CA SER A 76 -3.35 15.02 -1.32
C SER A 76 -1.82 15.15 -1.23
N PRO A 77 -1.29 16.39 -1.09
CA PRO A 77 0.13 16.63 -0.84
C PRO A 77 0.63 15.96 0.46
N GLU A 78 -0.26 15.79 1.44
CA GLU A 78 0.08 15.14 2.71
C GLU A 78 0.34 13.63 2.50
N LEU A 79 -0.50 12.96 1.72
CA LEU A 79 -0.25 11.56 1.34
C LEU A 79 1.04 11.40 0.54
N ASP A 80 1.35 12.34 -0.36
CA ASP A 80 2.63 12.34 -1.08
C ASP A 80 3.82 12.43 -0.12
N ARG A 81 3.79 13.39 0.82
CA ARG A 81 4.83 13.56 1.84
C ARG A 81 5.04 12.29 2.67
N LEU A 82 3.96 11.65 3.10
CA LEU A 82 4.01 10.40 3.87
C LEU A 82 4.60 9.24 3.06
N VAL A 83 4.27 9.13 1.76
CA VAL A 83 4.87 8.12 0.89
C VAL A 83 6.36 8.38 0.64
N GLN A 84 6.77 9.63 0.45
CA GLN A 84 8.19 9.98 0.34
C GLN A 84 8.96 9.63 1.61
N GLN A 85 8.36 9.88 2.78
CA GLN A 85 8.96 9.51 4.06
C GLN A 85 9.01 7.98 4.24
N LEU A 86 7.93 7.28 3.88
CA LEU A 86 7.88 5.83 3.88
C LEU A 86 8.99 5.24 3.01
N GLU A 87 9.17 5.76 1.79
CA GLU A 87 10.18 5.28 0.85
C GLU A 87 11.59 5.37 1.46
N ARG A 88 11.94 6.52 2.04
CA ARG A 88 13.24 6.72 2.72
C ARG A 88 13.42 5.72 3.86
N VAL A 89 12.44 5.61 4.75
CA VAL A 89 12.53 4.72 5.92
C VAL A 89 12.58 3.26 5.51
N TYR A 90 11.77 2.85 4.54
CA TYR A 90 11.69 1.47 4.05
C TYR A 90 12.98 1.06 3.36
N ARG A 91 13.60 1.95 2.58
CA ARG A 91 14.90 1.72 1.94
C ARG A 91 16.03 1.55 2.95
N GLU A 92 16.09 2.39 3.99
CA GLU A 92 17.14 2.32 5.01
C GLU A 92 16.93 1.19 6.02
N ARG A 93 15.68 1.00 6.44
CA ARG A 93 15.30 0.23 7.64
C ARG A 93 13.98 -0.53 7.42
N PRO A 94 13.92 -1.48 6.47
CA PRO A 94 12.69 -2.19 6.14
C PRO A 94 12.09 -2.93 7.34
N SER A 95 12.94 -3.49 8.20
CA SER A 95 12.52 -4.20 9.43
C SER A 95 11.76 -3.31 10.42
N VAL A 96 12.03 -1.99 10.44
CA VAL A 96 11.30 -1.04 11.30
C VAL A 96 9.87 -0.85 10.79
N VAL A 97 9.70 -0.76 9.48
CA VAL A 97 8.39 -0.63 8.84
C VAL A 97 7.59 -1.91 9.01
N THR A 98 8.20 -3.07 8.74
CA THR A 98 7.56 -4.38 8.94
C THR A 98 7.12 -4.57 10.40
N ARG A 99 7.97 -4.20 11.38
CA ARG A 99 7.60 -4.28 12.79
C ARG A 99 6.42 -3.37 13.13
N ALA A 100 6.38 -2.16 12.58
CA ALA A 100 5.28 -1.23 12.83
C ALA A 100 3.97 -1.69 12.20
N LEU A 101 4.04 -2.35 11.05
CA LEU A 101 2.89 -2.94 10.37
C LEU A 101 2.20 -4.03 11.21
N PHE A 102 2.99 -4.85 11.91
CA PHE A 102 2.49 -5.94 12.76
C PHE A 102 2.39 -5.58 14.24
N ALA A 103 2.68 -4.34 14.62
CA ALA A 103 2.57 -3.91 16.01
C ALA A 103 1.09 -3.93 16.42
N PRO A 104 0.74 -4.53 17.57
CA PRO A 104 -0.65 -4.57 18.02
C PRO A 104 -1.19 -3.15 18.20
N SER A 105 -2.30 -2.86 17.54
CA SER A 105 -3.09 -1.66 17.80
C SER A 105 -3.62 -1.75 19.22
N ASN A 106 -3.38 -0.75 20.06
CA ASN A 106 -3.94 -0.73 21.42
C ASN A 106 -5.48 -0.51 21.42
N ASP A 107 -6.08 -0.41 20.24
CA ASP A 107 -7.52 -0.38 20.02
C ASP A 107 -8.12 -1.77 20.23
N LYS A 108 -8.58 -2.02 21.46
CA LYS A 108 -9.43 -3.16 21.84
C LYS A 108 -10.71 -3.32 21.01
N LEU A 109 -10.98 -2.44 20.05
CA LEU A 109 -12.16 -2.42 19.18
C LEU A 109 -11.89 -2.94 17.75
N ALA A 110 -10.66 -2.87 17.23
CA ALA A 110 -10.37 -3.29 15.85
C ALA A 110 -10.39 -4.82 15.67
N THR A 111 -10.05 -5.57 16.72
CA THR A 111 -9.91 -7.04 16.69
C THR A 111 -11.21 -7.78 16.40
N PHE A 112 -12.37 -7.19 16.71
CA PHE A 112 -13.66 -7.80 16.41
C PHE A 112 -14.06 -7.68 14.94
N ALA A 113 -13.65 -6.63 14.23
CA ALA A 113 -14.05 -6.42 12.84
C ALA A 113 -13.21 -7.26 11.85
N ASP A 114 -11.92 -7.46 12.13
CA ASP A 114 -11.04 -8.23 11.25
C ASP A 114 -11.26 -9.76 11.35
N ALA A 115 -11.84 -10.26 12.44
CA ALA A 115 -12.20 -11.68 12.59
C ALA A 115 -13.31 -12.15 11.63
N PHE A 116 -14.04 -11.23 10.99
CA PHE A 116 -15.12 -11.55 10.04
C PHE A 116 -14.73 -11.38 8.57
N ARG A 117 -13.45 -11.07 8.26
CA ARG A 117 -12.96 -11.00 6.87
C ARG A 117 -12.58 -12.39 6.31
N LEU A 118 -13.33 -13.43 6.68
CA LEU A 118 -13.17 -14.77 6.14
C LEU A 118 -14.39 -15.18 5.31
N LYS A 119 -14.10 -15.27 4.00
CA LYS A 119 -14.85 -15.88 2.90
C LYS A 119 -16.15 -15.22 2.45
N LYS A 120 -16.20 -14.96 1.14
CA LYS A 120 -17.29 -15.49 0.33
C LYS A 120 -16.75 -15.98 -1.00
N ASP A 121 -17.27 -17.13 -1.39
CA ASP A 121 -16.98 -17.93 -2.59
C ASP A 121 -17.18 -17.16 -3.91
#